data_AF-A0A847VW52-F1
#
_entry.id   AF-A0A847VW52-F1
#
_cell.length_a   1.000
_cell.length_b   1.000
_cell.length_c   1.000
_cell.angle_alpha   90.00
_cell.angle_beta   90.00
_cell.angle_gamma   90.00
#
_symmetry.space_group_name_H-M   'P 1'
#
loop_
_entity.id
_entity.type
_entity.pdbx_description
1 polymer ?
#
loop_
_entity_poly.entity_id
_entity_poly.type
_entity_poly.pdbx_seq_one_letter_code
_entity_poly.pdbx_strand_id
1 'polypeptide(L)'
;MNNKIKFKKISKLFILGFILFIGIFYFTPVLAQSNTVDTFGIEAIEENISLGGDDIRVTVAKIIRAVLGLLGLIAVIVVIYGGFVYLTSGGEEDKIAKGKKILINGVIGLVIILMSFIIVQFLLNKLSEATGLVDKDTIDSRCSNTEFALLNPDICYPGGLPDICELKHFVVTSITPVTNNTGMNNVAIRVIFSRKINYEDGDITIKQDGSNISDDFVFEVKGIEAGYENSLVEAQYNGTSTCADETKCLPSGRYEVEVSRNVSDNRGNYLETEIDCGDYPNIGSFTINSENNFIKDETKPLVEEMRLVDGSKLDGSYLLAGEVYEFFTEIRDKINTLSDGGAGYVQMNLKKVDSNSTGYNFFAGSSIARGSDTTDENPYKFEYKRLNIPKNAKPLESFLLTLDVFDIDNNHTTVTSTFTIIADHCRNGVKDGDEIDIDVGGSCGSIDFCIQDSDCPFTYRCVDSEPVPIPPATSDYRTKKCQPFPYIQEVDPMDGGSGNWISILGYNFGSYKENDETGIIEFGLDTNKDDQPDKWVSADIVSCGDDNKPSWNSSWIVIE
;
A
#
# COMPACT_ATOMS: atom_id res chain seq x y z
N MET A 1 32.35 -7.77 -72.14
CA MET A 1 30.92 -7.81 -71.74
C MET A 1 30.74 -8.79 -70.60
N ASN A 2 30.71 -8.36 -69.32
CA ASN A 2 30.15 -9.18 -68.21
C ASN A 2 30.03 -8.47 -66.84
N ASN A 3 30.58 -7.26 -66.63
CA ASN A 3 30.46 -6.57 -65.34
C ASN A 3 29.23 -5.64 -65.18
N LYS A 4 28.53 -5.25 -66.26
CA LYS A 4 27.34 -4.40 -66.16
C LYS A 4 26.08 -5.13 -65.64
N ILE A 5 26.06 -6.47 -65.66
CA ILE A 5 24.88 -7.27 -65.26
C ILE A 5 24.83 -7.51 -63.74
N LYS A 6 25.98 -7.61 -63.06
CA LYS A 6 26.01 -7.82 -61.58
C LYS A 6 25.60 -6.58 -60.78
N PHE A 7 25.95 -5.37 -61.23
CA PHE A 7 25.62 -4.13 -60.52
C PHE A 7 24.12 -3.78 -60.56
N LYS A 8 23.44 -4.12 -61.67
CA LYS A 8 21.98 -3.94 -61.82
C LYS A 8 21.15 -4.88 -60.94
N LYS A 9 21.69 -6.03 -60.51
CA LYS A 9 20.99 -6.97 -59.61
C LYS A 9 21.11 -6.57 -58.14
N ILE A 10 22.26 -6.05 -57.70
CA ILE A 10 22.47 -5.62 -56.31
C ILE A 10 21.72 -4.32 -56.00
N SER A 11 21.65 -3.37 -56.95
CA SER A 11 20.86 -2.15 -56.81
C SER A 11 19.35 -2.44 -56.71
N LYS A 12 18.84 -3.44 -57.44
CA LYS A 12 17.42 -3.85 -57.33
C LYS A 12 17.11 -4.56 -56.02
N LEU A 13 18.05 -5.32 -55.45
CA LEU A 13 17.86 -6.01 -54.17
C LEU A 13 17.85 -5.01 -52.99
N PHE A 14 18.67 -3.96 -53.06
CA PHE A 14 18.70 -2.90 -52.06
C PHE A 14 17.45 -2.00 -52.11
N ILE A 15 16.95 -1.69 -53.32
CA ILE A 15 15.71 -0.93 -53.51
C ILE A 15 14.50 -1.77 -53.09
N LEU A 16 14.49 -3.08 -53.36
CA LEU A 16 13.42 -3.97 -52.90
C LEU A 16 13.43 -4.14 -51.37
N GLY A 17 14.61 -4.24 -50.74
CA GLY A 17 14.74 -4.28 -49.28
C GLY A 17 14.33 -2.96 -48.61
N PHE A 18 14.65 -1.81 -49.21
CA PHE A 18 14.24 -0.50 -48.70
C PHE A 18 12.74 -0.24 -48.86
N ILE A 19 12.13 -0.73 -49.95
CA ILE A 19 10.66 -0.67 -50.15
C ILE A 19 9.93 -1.65 -49.21
N LEU A 20 10.52 -2.81 -48.89
CA LEU A 20 9.97 -3.73 -47.90
C LEU A 20 10.05 -3.14 -46.47
N PHE A 21 11.16 -2.47 -46.15
CA PHE A 21 11.37 -1.82 -44.85
C PHE A 21 10.44 -0.59 -44.65
N ILE A 22 10.17 0.15 -45.72
CA ILE A 22 9.18 1.24 -45.74
C ILE A 22 7.76 0.68 -45.71
N GLY A 23 7.47 -0.40 -46.44
CA GLY A 23 6.14 -1.03 -46.45
C GLY A 23 5.71 -1.59 -45.08
N ILE A 24 6.66 -2.02 -44.25
CA ILE A 24 6.42 -2.47 -42.87
C ILE A 24 6.02 -1.29 -41.95
N PHE A 25 6.35 -0.05 -42.31
CA PHE A 25 6.03 1.16 -41.54
C PHE A 25 4.75 1.90 -41.99
N TYR A 26 4.17 1.58 -43.15
CA TYR A 26 3.07 2.36 -43.75
C TYR A 26 1.68 1.71 -43.64
N PHE A 27 1.52 0.57 -42.97
CA PHE A 27 0.22 -0.09 -42.80
C PHE A 27 -0.04 -0.56 -41.37
N THR A 28 -0.08 0.38 -40.43
CA THR A 28 -1.05 0.34 -39.33
C THR A 28 -1.60 1.74 -39.09
N PRO A 29 -2.91 1.92 -38.83
CA PRO A 29 -3.43 3.19 -38.36
C PRO A 29 -2.87 3.43 -36.96
N VAL A 30 -2.12 4.52 -36.80
CA VAL A 30 -1.77 5.08 -35.49
C VAL A 30 -3.07 5.55 -34.84
N LEU A 31 -3.63 4.77 -33.92
CA LEU A 31 -4.39 5.34 -32.82
C LEU A 31 -3.36 5.80 -31.79
N ALA A 32 -3.40 7.09 -31.49
CA ALA A 32 -2.55 7.73 -30.51
C ALA A 32 -2.91 7.20 -29.11
N GLN A 33 -2.00 6.47 -28.46
CA GLN A 33 -2.04 6.29 -27.01
C GLN A 33 -1.66 7.62 -26.35
N SER A 34 -2.62 8.18 -25.61
CA SER A 34 -2.39 9.18 -24.58
C SER A 34 -1.85 8.48 -23.33
N ASN A 35 -0.56 8.18 -23.34
CA ASN A 35 0.35 8.18 -22.20
C ASN A 35 1.72 8.40 -22.82
N THR A 36 1.99 9.65 -23.11
CA THR A 36 3.11 10.14 -23.90
C THR A 36 4.42 9.83 -23.19
N VAL A 37 5.02 8.67 -23.49
CA VAL A 37 6.47 8.58 -23.46
C VAL A 37 6.97 9.49 -24.58
N ASP A 38 7.21 10.74 -24.19
CA ASP A 38 7.72 11.82 -25.02
C ASP A 38 9.08 11.42 -25.62
N THR A 39 8.98 10.66 -26.72
CA THR A 39 10.08 9.98 -27.40
C THR A 39 11.11 10.98 -27.94
N PHE A 40 10.76 12.27 -27.98
CA PHE A 40 11.62 13.37 -28.44
C PHE A 40 11.71 14.55 -27.47
N GLY A 41 11.22 14.45 -26.23
CA GLY A 41 11.34 15.53 -25.23
C GLY A 41 10.59 16.83 -25.59
N ILE A 42 9.56 16.79 -26.44
CA ILE A 42 8.81 17.95 -26.91
C ILE A 42 7.76 18.41 -25.89
N GLU A 43 7.15 17.50 -25.15
CA GLU A 43 6.13 17.80 -24.14
C GLU A 43 6.72 18.44 -22.88
N ALA A 44 7.98 18.10 -22.55
CA ALA A 44 8.77 18.76 -21.51
C ALA A 44 9.11 20.25 -21.81
N ILE A 45 8.80 20.73 -23.02
CA ILE A 45 8.98 22.13 -23.43
C ILE A 45 7.66 22.91 -23.27
N GLU A 46 6.50 22.23 -23.26
CA GLU A 46 5.18 22.86 -23.10
C GLU A 46 4.75 22.97 -21.63
N GLU A 47 5.10 22.01 -20.78
CA GLU A 47 4.88 22.11 -19.34
C GLU A 47 6.14 22.60 -18.63
N ASN A 48 6.08 23.86 -18.16
CA ASN A 48 7.00 24.56 -17.26
C ASN A 48 8.20 23.73 -16.79
N ILE A 49 9.38 24.06 -17.34
CA ILE A 49 10.68 23.63 -16.83
C ILE A 49 10.86 24.20 -15.41
N SER A 50 10.22 23.57 -14.43
CA SER A 50 10.36 23.88 -13.01
C SER A 50 11.66 23.25 -12.52
N LEU A 51 12.65 24.11 -12.30
CA LEU A 51 14.01 23.75 -11.88
C LEU A 51 14.23 23.95 -10.37
N GLY A 52 13.17 24.23 -9.61
CA GLY A 52 13.25 24.52 -8.18
C GLY A 52 12.37 23.58 -7.35
N GLY A 53 12.98 22.89 -6.39
CA GLY A 53 12.28 22.12 -5.35
C GLY A 53 12.47 20.59 -5.40
N ASP A 54 12.88 20.04 -6.54
CA ASP A 54 13.06 18.58 -6.71
C ASP A 54 14.48 18.12 -6.33
N ASP A 55 14.64 16.82 -6.00
CA ASP A 55 15.95 16.18 -5.81
C ASP A 55 16.84 16.45 -7.04
N ILE A 56 18.08 16.89 -6.80
CA ILE A 56 19.07 17.22 -7.83
C ILE A 56 19.23 16.11 -8.88
N ARG A 57 19.02 14.84 -8.50
CA ARG A 57 19.06 13.68 -9.40
C ARG A 57 17.91 13.70 -10.40
N VAL A 58 16.71 14.07 -9.96
CA VAL A 58 15.53 14.21 -10.81
C VAL A 58 15.70 15.42 -11.75
N THR A 59 16.23 16.54 -11.24
CA THR A 59 16.53 17.71 -12.07
C THR A 59 17.54 17.40 -13.18
N VAL A 60 18.62 16.68 -12.85
CA VAL A 60 19.63 16.27 -13.84
C VAL A 60 19.04 15.33 -14.89
N ALA A 61 18.19 14.37 -14.49
CA ALA A 61 17.51 13.48 -15.43
C ALA A 61 16.58 14.25 -16.39
N LYS A 62 15.81 15.23 -15.89
CA LYS A 62 14.97 16.11 -16.70
C LYS A 62 15.80 16.90 -17.73
N ILE A 63 16.94 17.46 -17.31
CA ILE A 63 17.85 18.20 -18.21
C ILE A 63 18.42 17.29 -19.30
N ILE A 64 18.88 16.08 -18.95
CA ILE A 64 19.43 15.13 -19.92
C ILE A 64 18.38 14.75 -20.97
N ARG A 65 17.14 14.48 -20.54
CA ARG A 65 16.04 14.14 -21.46
C ARG A 65 15.72 15.30 -22.41
N ALA A 66 15.65 16.54 -21.93
CA ALA A 66 15.42 17.72 -22.76
C ALA A 66 16.53 17.94 -23.79
N VAL A 67 17.80 17.74 -23.41
CA VAL A 67 18.95 17.88 -24.33
C VAL A 67 18.94 16.79 -25.40
N LEU A 68 18.63 15.54 -25.04
CA LEU A 68 18.53 14.43 -25.99
C LEU A 68 17.40 14.64 -27.00
N GLY A 69 16.26 15.17 -26.55
CA GLY A 69 15.15 15.55 -27.41
C GLY A 69 15.53 16.60 -28.46
N LEU A 70 16.19 17.68 -28.02
CA LEU A 70 16.69 18.73 -28.92
C LEU A 70 17.68 18.18 -29.96
N LEU A 71 18.58 17.29 -29.55
CA LEU A 71 19.55 16.66 -30.46
C LEU A 71 18.86 15.73 -31.48
N GLY A 72 17.83 15.00 -31.07
CA GLY A 72 16.99 14.18 -31.95
C GLY A 72 16.30 15.03 -33.03
N LEU A 73 15.70 16.15 -32.66
CA LEU A 73 15.08 17.09 -33.59
C LEU A 73 16.08 17.64 -34.62
N ILE A 74 17.26 18.05 -34.15
CA ILE A 74 18.33 18.55 -35.04
C ILE A 74 18.79 17.45 -36.01
N ALA A 75 18.91 16.20 -35.54
CA ALA A 75 19.29 15.07 -36.38
C ALA A 75 18.27 14.84 -37.52
N VAL A 76 16.98 14.93 -37.24
CA VAL A 76 15.91 14.83 -38.25
C VAL A 76 16.04 15.93 -39.30
N ILE A 77 16.26 17.18 -38.88
CA ILE A 77 16.44 18.32 -39.79
C ILE A 77 17.65 18.10 -40.73
N VAL A 78 18.78 17.59 -40.20
CA VAL A 78 19.98 17.30 -40.99
C VAL A 78 19.72 16.20 -42.03
N VAL A 79 18.97 15.15 -41.67
CA VAL A 79 18.60 14.07 -42.60
C VAL A 79 17.68 14.61 -43.71
N ILE A 80 16.67 15.43 -43.37
CA ILE A 80 15.79 16.07 -44.35
C ILE A 80 16.60 16.96 -45.30
N TYR A 81 17.54 17.76 -44.78
CA TYR A 81 18.41 18.61 -45.59
C TYR A 81 19.31 17.79 -46.53
N GLY A 82 19.92 16.71 -46.03
CA GLY A 82 20.71 15.79 -46.85
C GLY A 82 19.90 15.16 -47.98
N GLY A 83 18.65 14.78 -47.69
CA GLY A 83 17.69 14.26 -48.66
C GLY A 83 17.34 15.30 -49.73
N PHE A 84 17.07 16.53 -49.33
CA PHE A 84 16.76 17.62 -50.27
C PHE A 84 17.93 17.93 -51.22
N VAL A 85 19.17 18.03 -50.71
CA VAL A 85 20.37 18.26 -51.52
C VAL A 85 20.58 17.11 -52.51
N TYR A 86 20.35 15.87 -52.08
CA TYR A 86 20.45 14.70 -52.95
C TYR A 86 19.42 14.71 -54.08
N LEU A 87 18.15 15.01 -53.77
CA LEU A 87 17.06 15.03 -54.75
C LEU A 87 17.17 16.19 -55.75
N THR A 88 17.70 17.34 -55.32
CA THR A 88 17.85 18.55 -56.17
C THR A 88 19.16 18.60 -56.96
N SER A 89 19.99 17.55 -56.91
CA SER A 89 21.32 17.55 -57.52
C SER A 89 21.33 17.54 -59.06
N GLY A 90 20.22 17.22 -59.72
CA GLY A 90 20.09 17.32 -61.19
C GLY A 90 21.10 16.51 -62.02
N GLY A 91 21.80 15.53 -61.42
CA GLY A 91 22.85 14.75 -62.09
C GLY A 91 24.28 15.29 -61.94
N GLU A 92 24.47 16.42 -61.24
CA GLU A 92 25.80 16.97 -60.95
C GLU A 92 26.51 16.11 -59.89
N GLU A 93 27.60 15.43 -60.28
CA GLU A 93 28.28 14.43 -59.43
C GLU A 93 28.73 14.99 -58.08
N ASP A 94 29.18 16.26 -58.05
CA ASP A 94 29.64 16.93 -56.84
C ASP A 94 28.51 17.13 -55.81
N LYS A 95 27.29 17.47 -56.27
CA LYS A 95 26.13 17.67 -55.40
C LYS A 95 25.56 16.34 -54.90
N ILE A 96 25.58 15.31 -55.75
CA ILE A 96 25.21 13.94 -55.38
C ILE A 96 26.13 13.41 -54.28
N ALA A 97 27.45 13.59 -54.44
CA ALA A 97 28.44 13.18 -53.45
C ALA A 97 28.24 13.92 -52.12
N LYS A 98 27.94 15.22 -52.18
CA LYS A 98 27.66 16.05 -51.00
C LYS A 98 26.39 15.61 -50.25
N GLY A 99 25.28 15.38 -50.96
CA GLY A 99 24.02 14.93 -50.36
C GLY A 99 24.15 13.57 -49.67
N LYS A 100 24.82 12.60 -50.33
CA LYS A 100 25.10 11.28 -49.73
C LYS A 100 25.95 11.38 -48.46
N LYS A 101 26.98 12.25 -48.46
CA LYS A 101 27.84 12.44 -47.29
C LYS A 101 27.06 13.01 -46.10
N ILE A 102 26.14 13.94 -46.33
CA ILE A 102 25.28 14.51 -45.29
C ILE A 102 24.33 13.44 -44.72
N LEU A 103 23.71 12.64 -45.58
CA LEU A 103 22.82 11.55 -45.15
C LEU A 103 23.55 10.49 -44.32
N ILE A 104 24.71 10.02 -44.75
CA ILE A 104 25.50 9.02 -44.02
C ILE A 104 25.91 9.56 -42.64
N ASN A 105 26.40 10.81 -42.59
CA ASN A 105 26.78 11.43 -41.33
C ASN A 105 25.58 11.67 -40.41
N GLY A 106 24.41 12.03 -40.97
CA GLY A 106 23.17 12.20 -40.23
C GLY A 106 22.66 10.89 -39.62
N VAL A 107 22.72 9.78 -40.37
CA VAL A 107 22.34 8.46 -39.87
C VAL A 107 23.29 7.97 -38.77
N ILE A 108 24.60 8.17 -38.93
CA ILE A 108 25.58 7.82 -37.89
C ILE A 108 25.31 8.64 -36.61
N GLY A 109 25.04 9.94 -36.74
CA GLY A 109 24.67 10.79 -35.61
C GLY A 109 23.40 10.32 -34.90
N LEU A 110 22.37 9.93 -35.66
CA LEU A 110 21.12 9.40 -35.12
C LEU A 110 21.35 8.09 -34.34
N VAL A 111 22.14 7.17 -34.89
CA VAL A 111 22.46 5.89 -34.22
C VAL A 111 23.18 6.13 -32.89
N ILE A 112 24.11 7.09 -32.84
CA ILE A 112 24.83 7.43 -31.61
C ILE A 112 23.88 7.98 -30.54
N ILE A 113 22.96 8.87 -30.92
CA ILE A 113 21.97 9.44 -29.99
C ILE A 113 21.07 8.33 -29.42
N LEU A 114 20.57 7.44 -30.27
CA LEU A 114 19.72 6.31 -29.86
C LEU A 114 20.47 5.33 -28.93
N MET A 115 21.73 5.00 -29.25
CA MET A 115 22.52 4.12 -28.38
C MET A 115 22.85 4.77 -27.04
N SER A 116 23.14 6.07 -27.02
CA SER A 116 23.38 6.80 -25.78
C SER A 116 22.15 6.76 -24.86
N PHE A 117 20.96 6.91 -25.43
CA PHE A 117 19.71 6.83 -24.69
C PHE A 117 19.50 5.45 -24.06
N ILE A 118 19.67 4.38 -24.84
CA ILE A 118 19.54 2.99 -24.37
C ILE A 118 20.52 2.71 -23.22
N ILE A 119 21.78 3.15 -23.35
CA ILE A 119 22.82 2.91 -22.34
C ILE A 119 22.50 3.65 -21.03
N VAL A 120 22.06 4.91 -21.12
CA VAL A 120 21.70 5.70 -19.92
C VAL A 120 20.53 5.06 -19.19
N GLN A 121 19.49 4.64 -19.91
CA GLN A 121 18.32 3.98 -19.31
C GLN A 121 18.71 2.64 -18.67
N PHE A 122 19.53 1.84 -19.35
CA PHE A 122 20.06 0.60 -18.79
C PHE A 122 20.83 0.84 -17.48
N LEU A 123 21.67 1.88 -17.45
CA LEU A 123 22.46 2.21 -16.27
C LEU A 123 21.58 2.71 -15.11
N LEU A 124 20.58 3.55 -15.40
CA LEU A 124 19.62 4.03 -14.40
C LEU A 124 18.82 2.88 -13.80
N ASN A 125 18.35 1.94 -14.62
CA ASN A 125 17.62 0.77 -14.14
C ASN A 125 18.49 -0.12 -13.25
N LYS A 126 19.74 -0.37 -13.66
CA LYS A 126 20.69 -1.17 -12.87
C LYS A 126 21.11 -0.48 -11.59
N LEU A 127 21.20 0.85 -11.59
CA LEU A 127 21.48 1.63 -10.39
C LEU A 127 20.28 1.61 -9.44
N SER A 128 19.05 1.77 -9.96
CA SER A 128 17.80 1.68 -9.20
C SER A 128 17.67 0.33 -8.49
N GLU A 129 17.90 -0.76 -9.24
CA GLU A 129 17.92 -2.14 -8.76
C GLU A 129 18.98 -2.35 -7.66
N ALA A 130 20.19 -1.83 -7.87
CA ALA A 130 21.28 -1.93 -6.90
C ALA A 130 21.08 -1.06 -5.64
N THR A 131 20.31 0.03 -5.75
CA THR A 131 20.02 0.94 -4.62
C THR A 131 18.74 0.62 -3.86
N GLY A 132 18.00 -0.42 -4.26
CA GLY A 132 16.76 -0.82 -3.58
C GLY A 132 15.65 0.23 -3.67
N LEU A 133 15.68 1.08 -4.70
CA LEU A 133 14.52 1.89 -5.08
C LEU A 133 13.52 0.95 -5.77
N VAL A 134 12.87 0.12 -4.96
CA VAL A 134 11.90 -0.90 -5.34
C VAL A 134 10.63 -0.22 -5.87
N ASP A 135 10.17 -0.65 -7.05
CA ASP A 135 8.85 -0.37 -7.59
C ASP A 135 7.76 -0.78 -6.59
N LYS A 136 6.84 0.14 -6.31
CA LYS A 136 5.72 -0.04 -5.39
C LYS A 136 4.52 -0.80 -5.98
N ASP A 137 4.64 -1.45 -7.14
CA ASP A 137 3.46 -1.92 -7.90
C ASP A 137 3.31 -3.43 -8.12
N THR A 138 4.06 -4.29 -7.42
CA THR A 138 3.60 -5.69 -7.27
C THR A 138 2.78 -5.82 -6.00
N ILE A 139 1.44 -5.76 -6.11
CA ILE A 139 0.53 -6.14 -5.02
C ILE A 139 0.90 -7.55 -4.57
N ASP A 140 1.10 -7.74 -3.28
CA ASP A 140 1.53 -9.00 -2.68
C ASP A 140 0.52 -10.12 -2.99
N SER A 141 0.99 -11.26 -3.51
CA SER A 141 0.12 -12.39 -3.87
C SER A 141 -0.65 -12.98 -2.69
N ARG A 142 -0.25 -12.67 -1.45
CA ARG A 142 -0.98 -13.06 -0.24
C ARG A 142 -2.26 -12.25 -0.06
N CYS A 143 -2.44 -11.13 -0.76
CA CYS A 143 -3.62 -10.27 -0.65
C CYS A 143 -4.95 -10.89 -1.13
N SER A 144 -4.94 -12.09 -1.72
CA SER A 144 -6.18 -12.84 -1.91
C SER A 144 -6.68 -13.59 -0.69
N ASN A 145 -5.83 -13.77 0.31
CA ASN A 145 -6.25 -14.40 1.54
C ASN A 145 -6.94 -13.32 2.40
N THR A 146 -8.21 -13.55 2.75
CA THR A 146 -9.03 -12.65 3.57
C THR A 146 -8.31 -12.21 4.84
N GLU A 147 -7.74 -13.17 5.57
CA GLU A 147 -7.01 -12.90 6.81
C GLU A 147 -5.77 -12.05 6.52
N PHE A 148 -4.94 -12.40 5.54
CA PHE A 148 -3.78 -11.59 5.21
C PHE A 148 -4.16 -10.15 4.80
N ALA A 149 -5.17 -9.98 3.96
CA ALA A 149 -5.59 -8.67 3.47
C ALA A 149 -6.18 -7.78 4.56
N LEU A 150 -6.97 -8.35 5.48
CA LEU A 150 -7.49 -7.64 6.67
C LEU A 150 -6.39 -7.25 7.64
N LEU A 151 -5.42 -8.16 7.84
CA LEU A 151 -4.31 -7.97 8.75
C LEU A 151 -3.16 -7.15 8.16
N ASN A 152 -3.18 -6.84 6.86
CA ASN A 152 -2.12 -6.08 6.20
C ASN A 152 -2.71 -5.10 5.16
N PRO A 153 -3.60 -4.20 5.59
CA PRO A 153 -4.30 -3.32 4.67
C PRO A 153 -3.34 -2.41 3.89
N ASP A 154 -2.25 -1.95 4.52
CA ASP A 154 -1.24 -1.11 3.87
C ASP A 154 -0.46 -1.82 2.75
N ILE A 155 -0.39 -3.16 2.81
CA ILE A 155 0.26 -3.99 1.76
C ILE A 155 -0.72 -4.24 0.62
N CYS A 156 -1.99 -4.48 0.95
CA CYS A 156 -2.98 -4.95 -0.02
C CYS A 156 -3.75 -3.82 -0.72
N TYR A 157 -3.65 -2.60 -0.24
CA TYR A 157 -4.34 -1.43 -0.81
C TYR A 157 -3.39 -0.24 -1.01
N PRO A 158 -2.36 -0.36 -1.87
CA PRO A 158 -1.42 0.73 -2.13
C PRO A 158 -2.05 1.96 -2.81
N GLY A 159 -3.28 1.84 -3.33
CA GLY A 159 -4.09 2.93 -3.91
C GLY A 159 -4.93 3.75 -2.92
N GLY A 160 -4.85 3.46 -1.61
CA GLY A 160 -5.40 4.31 -0.56
C GLY A 160 -6.48 3.63 0.28
N LEU A 161 -6.16 3.40 1.56
CA LEU A 161 -7.10 3.54 2.66
C LEU A 161 -7.65 4.99 2.67
N PRO A 162 -8.70 5.34 3.46
CA PRO A 162 -9.02 6.74 3.69
C PRO A 162 -7.72 7.50 3.94
N ASP A 163 -7.55 8.68 3.35
CA ASP A 163 -6.30 9.43 3.37
C ASP A 163 -5.99 9.89 4.81
N ILE A 164 -5.50 8.96 5.63
CA ILE A 164 -5.10 9.17 7.01
C ILE A 164 -3.70 9.74 6.90
N CYS A 165 -3.65 11.05 6.93
CA CYS A 165 -2.45 11.82 6.74
C CYS A 165 -1.26 11.35 7.61
N GLU A 166 -1.52 10.96 8.85
CA GLU A 166 -0.50 10.42 9.77
C GLU A 166 0.26 9.21 9.20
N LEU A 167 -0.36 8.42 8.33
CA LEU A 167 0.29 7.25 7.71
C LEU A 167 1.30 7.65 6.63
N LYS A 168 1.21 8.85 6.08
CA LYS A 168 2.17 9.39 5.09
C LYS A 168 3.45 9.91 5.75
N HIS A 169 3.36 10.31 7.01
CA HIS A 169 4.46 10.94 7.74
C HIS A 169 5.04 10.02 8.82
N PHE A 170 6.31 10.25 9.17
CA PHE A 170 6.92 9.59 10.30
C PHE A 170 6.93 10.54 11.50
N VAL A 171 6.04 10.31 12.47
CA VAL A 171 5.79 11.21 13.60
C VAL A 171 5.70 10.45 14.92
N VAL A 172 5.83 11.17 16.04
CA VAL A 172 5.47 10.67 17.38
C VAL A 172 3.97 10.89 17.58
N THR A 173 3.21 9.81 17.70
CA THR A 173 1.75 9.88 17.86
C THR A 173 1.34 10.04 19.33
N SER A 174 2.16 9.55 20.26
CA SER A 174 1.90 9.63 21.69
C SER A 174 3.20 9.67 22.50
N ILE A 175 3.20 10.49 23.55
CA ILE A 175 4.12 10.37 24.68
C ILE A 175 3.24 10.31 25.93
N THR A 176 3.43 9.28 26.76
CA THR A 176 2.74 9.15 28.03
C THR A 176 3.73 8.87 29.15
N PRO A 177 3.57 9.46 30.34
CA PRO A 177 2.51 10.41 30.70
C PRO A 177 2.77 11.83 30.15
N VAL A 178 1.71 12.59 29.93
CA VAL A 178 1.72 14.05 29.76
C VAL A 178 0.62 14.63 30.64
N THR A 179 1.00 15.17 31.81
CA THR A 179 0.06 15.70 32.82
C THR A 179 0.75 16.61 33.82
N ASN A 180 0.01 17.56 34.41
CA ASN A 180 0.56 18.44 35.44
C ASN A 180 0.87 17.71 36.76
N ASN A 181 0.23 16.59 37.03
CA ASN A 181 0.52 15.77 38.20
C ASN A 181 0.04 14.34 37.95
N THR A 182 0.96 13.39 37.93
CA THR A 182 0.63 11.96 37.81
C THR A 182 -0.05 11.42 39.06
N GLY A 183 0.17 12.05 40.22
CA GLY A 183 -0.34 11.58 41.52
C GLY A 183 0.41 10.37 42.09
N MET A 184 1.13 9.63 41.25
CA MET A 184 1.86 8.40 41.59
C MET A 184 3.34 8.45 41.15
N ASN A 185 4.12 7.49 41.64
CA ASN A 185 5.58 7.39 41.43
C ASN A 185 6.00 6.15 40.61
N ASN A 186 5.15 5.14 40.43
CA ASN A 186 5.44 3.92 39.65
C ASN A 186 5.16 4.08 38.14
N VAL A 187 5.20 5.32 37.64
CA VAL A 187 4.84 5.64 36.25
C VAL A 187 5.86 5.08 35.26
N ALA A 188 5.35 4.51 34.16
CA ALA A 188 6.12 4.08 33.00
C ALA A 188 6.05 5.13 31.89
N ILE A 189 7.20 5.50 31.34
CA ILE A 189 7.28 6.43 30.21
C ILE A 189 7.17 5.63 28.92
N ARG A 190 6.35 6.08 27.98
CA ARG A 190 6.13 5.41 26.70
C ARG A 190 6.07 6.42 25.57
N VAL A 191 6.68 6.07 24.45
CA VAL A 191 6.68 6.84 23.21
C VAL A 191 6.18 5.94 22.09
N ILE A 192 5.15 6.39 21.37
CA ILE A 192 4.57 5.65 20.24
C ILE A 192 4.85 6.42 18.96
N PHE A 193 5.28 5.68 17.95
CA PHE A 193 5.59 6.21 16.64
C PHE A 193 4.50 5.84 15.63
N SER A 194 4.35 6.59 14.55
CA SER A 194 3.41 6.26 13.46
C SER A 194 3.85 5.03 12.65
N ARG A 195 5.14 4.64 12.75
CA ARG A 195 5.74 3.53 12.01
C ARG A 195 6.76 2.78 12.87
N LYS A 196 7.27 1.68 12.33
CA LYS A 196 8.39 0.96 12.94
C LYS A 196 9.65 1.79 12.90
N ILE A 197 10.40 1.73 14.00
CA ILE A 197 11.63 2.53 14.17
C ILE A 197 12.88 1.66 14.06
N ASN A 198 13.98 2.29 13.64
CA ASN A 198 15.32 1.82 13.94
C ASN A 198 15.80 2.58 15.17
N TYR A 199 15.69 1.96 16.35
CA TYR A 199 16.04 2.61 17.61
C TYR A 199 17.54 2.57 17.88
N GLU A 200 18.11 3.72 18.23
CA GLU A 200 19.48 3.87 18.71
C GLU A 200 19.51 4.50 20.10
N ASP A 201 20.52 4.13 20.91
CA ASP A 201 20.72 4.74 22.23
C ASP A 201 20.89 6.26 22.11
N GLY A 202 20.08 7.01 22.88
CA GLY A 202 20.06 8.49 22.86
C GLY A 202 18.96 9.09 21.98
N ASP A 203 18.20 8.27 21.25
CA ASP A 203 17.03 8.71 20.49
C ASP A 203 15.91 9.28 21.36
N ILE A 204 15.83 8.85 22.62
CA ILE A 204 14.92 9.39 23.62
C ILE A 204 15.74 9.90 24.79
N THR A 205 15.53 11.16 25.15
CA THR A 205 16.15 11.81 26.30
C THR A 205 15.11 12.08 27.36
N ILE A 206 15.37 11.65 28.59
CA ILE A 206 14.54 11.93 29.77
C ILE A 206 15.30 12.89 30.66
N LYS A 207 14.69 14.04 30.97
CA LYS A 207 15.23 15.04 31.89
C LYS A 207 14.36 15.14 33.14
N GLN A 208 14.99 15.23 34.30
CA GLN A 208 14.34 15.62 35.56
C GLN A 208 14.86 16.97 35.99
N ASP A 209 13.96 17.94 36.19
CA ASP A 209 14.25 19.32 36.58
C ASP A 209 15.37 19.96 35.71
N GLY A 210 15.37 19.61 34.42
CA GLY A 210 16.34 20.09 33.42
C GLY A 210 17.64 19.29 33.33
N SER A 211 17.89 18.32 34.22
CA SER A 211 19.07 17.44 34.17
C SER A 211 18.74 16.16 33.43
N ASN A 212 19.59 15.74 32.49
CA ASN A 212 19.42 14.47 31.78
C ASN A 212 19.68 13.29 32.74
N ILE A 213 18.69 12.40 32.86
CA ILE A 213 18.71 11.21 33.71
C ILE A 213 18.39 9.94 32.91
N SER A 214 18.58 9.96 31.58
CA SER A 214 18.23 8.84 30.69
C SER A 214 18.96 7.55 31.07
N ASP A 215 20.16 7.65 31.65
CA ASP A 215 20.95 6.50 32.14
C ASP A 215 20.28 5.75 33.30
N ASP A 216 19.33 6.39 34.01
CA ASP A 216 18.53 5.78 35.06
C ASP A 216 17.34 4.98 34.51
N PHE A 217 17.21 4.83 33.19
CA PHE A 217 16.12 4.10 32.54
C PHE A 217 16.65 2.94 31.69
N VAL A 218 15.86 1.88 31.63
CA VAL A 218 16.01 0.79 30.68
C VAL A 218 14.94 0.98 29.61
N PHE A 219 15.37 1.09 28.35
CA PHE A 219 14.49 1.25 27.20
C PHE A 219 14.20 -0.11 26.56
N GLU A 220 12.92 -0.45 26.43
CA GLU A 220 12.43 -1.62 25.72
C GLU A 220 11.68 -1.18 24.47
N VAL A 221 12.11 -1.67 23.31
CA VAL A 221 11.46 -1.38 22.03
C VAL A 221 10.53 -2.52 21.66
N LYS A 222 9.23 -2.21 21.54
CA LYS A 222 8.16 -3.13 21.14
C LYS A 222 7.71 -2.79 19.72
N GLY A 223 7.23 -3.78 18.97
CA GLY A 223 6.64 -3.57 17.64
C GLY A 223 7.61 -3.44 16.47
N ILE A 224 8.85 -3.91 16.61
CA ILE A 224 9.81 -3.99 15.49
C ILE A 224 9.65 -5.28 14.66
N GLU A 225 8.98 -6.28 15.22
CA GLU A 225 8.79 -7.60 14.62
C GLU A 225 7.75 -7.60 13.48
N ALA A 226 7.69 -8.68 12.72
CA ALA A 226 6.64 -8.88 11.72
C ALA A 226 5.25 -8.95 12.37
N GLY A 227 4.21 -8.48 11.67
CA GLY A 227 2.83 -8.45 12.17
C GLY A 227 2.49 -7.23 13.04
N TYR A 228 3.47 -6.42 13.46
CA TYR A 228 3.22 -5.08 13.98
C TYR A 228 3.18 -4.07 12.86
N GLU A 229 2.47 -2.97 13.07
CA GLU A 229 2.43 -1.86 12.14
C GLU A 229 3.38 -0.74 12.56
N ASN A 230 3.38 -0.42 13.85
CA ASN A 230 4.18 0.63 14.44
C ASN A 230 4.92 0.16 15.68
N SER A 231 5.80 1.02 16.20
CA SER A 231 6.61 0.71 17.37
C SER A 231 6.26 1.59 18.57
N LEU A 232 6.48 1.00 19.74
CA LEU A 232 6.37 1.65 21.04
C LEU A 232 7.72 1.48 21.75
N VAL A 233 8.25 2.54 22.34
CA VAL A 233 9.40 2.46 23.24
C VAL A 233 8.91 2.70 24.66
N GLU A 234 9.16 1.75 25.55
CA GLU A 234 8.85 1.85 26.97
C GLU A 234 10.14 2.07 27.75
N ALA A 235 10.18 3.11 28.57
CA ALA A 235 11.30 3.41 29.45
C ALA A 235 10.90 3.08 30.90
N GLN A 236 11.54 2.05 31.44
CA GLN A 236 11.34 1.59 32.82
C GLN A 236 12.43 2.16 33.72
N TYR A 237 12.03 2.79 34.82
CA TYR A 237 12.98 3.39 35.74
C TYR A 237 13.78 2.32 36.49
N ASN A 238 15.11 2.45 36.47
CA ASN A 238 16.08 1.56 37.11
C ASN A 238 17.08 2.31 38.01
N GLY A 239 16.81 3.58 38.33
CA GLY A 239 17.63 4.38 39.23
C GLY A 239 17.57 3.94 40.69
N THR A 240 18.03 4.78 41.62
CA THR A 240 18.17 4.40 43.04
C THR A 240 16.88 4.49 43.84
N SER A 241 15.94 5.34 43.43
CA SER A 241 14.70 5.62 44.17
C SER A 241 13.74 4.42 44.15
N THR A 242 13.04 4.20 45.27
CA THR A 242 12.11 3.09 45.45
C THR A 242 10.79 3.52 46.06
N CYS A 243 9.71 2.84 45.69
CA CYS A 243 8.42 2.92 46.37
C CYS A 243 8.43 2.28 47.75
N ALA A 244 7.31 2.40 48.47
CA ALA A 244 7.11 1.85 49.82
C ALA A 244 7.35 0.34 49.94
N ASP A 245 7.20 -0.42 48.85
CA ASP A 245 7.41 -1.86 48.75
C ASP A 245 8.76 -2.24 48.11
N GLU A 246 9.70 -1.30 48.08
CA GLU A 246 11.07 -1.47 47.56
C GLU A 246 11.18 -1.62 46.03
N THR A 247 10.07 -1.56 45.27
CA THR A 247 10.18 -1.53 43.80
C THR A 247 10.73 -0.19 43.31
N LYS A 248 11.34 -0.17 42.13
CA LYS A 248 11.84 1.06 41.50
C LYS A 248 10.69 2.01 41.19
N CYS A 249 10.85 3.28 41.59
CA CYS A 249 9.86 4.33 41.36
C CYS A 249 10.54 5.68 41.17
N LEU A 250 9.91 6.52 40.35
CA LEU A 250 10.42 7.83 40.01
C LEU A 250 10.39 8.77 41.24
N PRO A 251 11.48 9.50 41.52
CA PRO A 251 11.48 10.56 42.53
C PRO A 251 10.55 11.73 42.14
N SER A 252 10.18 12.56 43.11
CA SER A 252 9.45 13.80 42.85
C SER A 252 10.28 14.74 41.97
N GLY A 253 9.59 15.51 41.13
CA GLY A 253 10.22 16.42 40.18
C GLY A 253 9.42 16.57 38.90
N ARG A 254 9.88 17.49 38.05
CA ARG A 254 9.33 17.69 36.71
C ARG A 254 10.14 16.90 35.69
N TYR A 255 9.45 16.06 34.94
CA TYR A 255 10.03 15.23 33.89
C TYR A 255 9.71 15.80 32.51
N GLU A 256 10.69 15.78 31.63
CA GLU A 256 10.56 16.10 30.21
C GLU A 256 11.12 14.94 29.40
N VAL A 257 10.32 14.44 28.46
CA VAL A 257 10.68 13.37 27.54
C VAL A 257 10.80 13.99 26.16
N GLU A 258 11.99 13.94 25.58
CA GLU A 258 12.31 14.51 24.28
C GLU A 258 12.76 13.40 23.33
N VAL A 259 12.10 13.30 22.18
CA VAL A 259 12.44 12.37 21.12
C VAL A 259 13.29 13.09 20.07
N SER A 260 14.46 12.54 19.75
CA SER A 260 15.38 13.10 18.77
C SER A 260 14.75 13.16 17.38
N ARG A 261 14.95 14.27 16.67
CA ARG A 261 14.55 14.38 15.25
C ARG A 261 15.37 13.49 14.31
N ASN A 262 16.48 12.93 14.80
CA ASN A 262 17.32 12.01 14.03
C ASN A 262 16.85 10.55 14.10
N VAL A 263 15.85 10.24 14.94
CA VAL A 263 15.18 8.93 14.90
C VAL A 263 14.70 8.68 13.48
N SER A 264 14.90 7.46 13.00
CA SER A 264 14.44 7.06 11.66
C SER A 264 13.46 5.89 11.72
N ASP A 265 12.52 5.87 10.78
CA ASP A 265 11.69 4.70 10.53
C ASP A 265 12.50 3.58 9.86
N ASN A 266 11.91 2.39 9.77
CA ASN A 266 12.52 1.24 9.08
C ASN A 266 12.72 1.44 7.57
N ARG A 267 12.28 2.58 7.01
CA ARG A 267 12.47 3.00 5.60
C ARG A 267 13.52 4.11 5.47
N GLY A 268 14.11 4.56 6.58
CA GLY A 268 15.12 5.62 6.61
C GLY A 268 14.56 7.05 6.58
N ASN A 269 13.26 7.25 6.78
CA ASN A 269 12.68 8.58 6.93
C ASN A 269 12.90 9.11 8.35
N TYR A 270 13.30 10.37 8.48
CA TYR A 270 13.51 11.02 9.77
C TYR A 270 12.21 11.58 10.36
N LEU A 271 12.22 11.78 11.68
CA LEU A 271 11.07 12.24 12.43
C LEU A 271 10.64 13.66 12.02
N GLU A 272 9.36 13.79 11.69
CA GLU A 272 8.68 15.03 11.38
C GLU A 272 7.88 15.51 12.60
N THR A 273 7.79 16.84 12.81
CA THR A 273 7.04 17.42 13.93
C THR A 273 5.96 18.42 13.49
N GLU A 274 6.05 18.89 12.25
CA GLU A 274 5.10 19.81 11.62
C GLU A 274 4.78 19.20 10.27
N ILE A 275 3.55 18.72 10.11
CA ILE A 275 3.08 18.11 8.86
C ILE A 275 1.85 18.87 8.38
N ASP A 276 1.43 18.61 7.15
CA ASP A 276 0.26 19.23 6.53
C ASP A 276 -1.04 19.00 7.31
N CYS A 277 -1.07 18.02 8.21
CA CYS A 277 -2.22 17.66 9.03
C CYS A 277 -2.17 18.11 10.49
N GLY A 278 -1.12 18.84 10.87
CA GLY A 278 -0.99 19.46 12.18
C GLY A 278 0.36 19.24 12.83
N ASP A 279 0.46 19.71 14.07
CA ASP A 279 1.68 19.65 14.86
C ASP A 279 1.71 18.35 15.67
N TYR A 280 2.80 17.60 15.51
CA TYR A 280 3.10 16.39 16.25
C TYR A 280 4.35 16.65 17.08
N PRO A 281 4.20 17.23 18.29
CA PRO A 281 5.34 17.57 19.12
C PRO A 281 6.14 16.31 19.44
N ASN A 282 7.46 16.43 19.47
CA ASN A 282 8.36 15.35 19.87
C ASN A 282 8.76 15.45 21.36
N ILE A 283 8.07 16.30 22.13
CA ILE A 283 8.36 16.58 23.54
C ILE A 283 7.08 16.44 24.36
N GLY A 284 7.14 15.66 25.43
CA GLY A 284 6.09 15.53 26.44
C GLY A 284 6.64 15.86 27.83
N SER A 285 5.79 16.36 28.73
CA SER A 285 6.21 16.65 30.11
C SER A 285 5.18 16.23 31.13
N PHE A 286 5.66 15.80 32.30
CA PHE A 286 4.81 15.47 33.43
C PHE A 286 5.47 15.84 34.77
N THR A 287 4.71 15.84 35.86
CA THR A 287 5.25 16.11 37.19
C THR A 287 4.81 15.05 38.19
N ILE A 288 5.71 14.68 39.10
CA ILE A 288 5.43 13.79 40.23
C ILE A 288 5.53 14.62 41.52
N ASN A 289 4.41 14.77 42.24
CA ASN A 289 4.28 15.67 43.39
C ASN A 289 4.20 14.97 44.77
N SER A 290 4.94 13.87 44.99
CA SER A 290 4.94 13.15 46.27
C SER A 290 6.35 13.09 46.88
N GLU A 291 6.69 14.09 47.70
CA GLU A 291 8.00 14.16 48.37
C GLU A 291 8.14 13.16 49.54
N ASN A 292 7.04 12.59 50.06
CA ASN A 292 7.07 11.83 51.32
C ASN A 292 6.43 10.44 51.30
N ASN A 293 5.68 10.04 50.25
CA ASN A 293 4.86 8.82 50.31
C ASN A 293 4.96 7.88 49.10
N PHE A 294 5.87 8.11 48.13
CA PHE A 294 6.09 7.30 46.92
C PHE A 294 4.88 6.41 46.54
N ILE A 295 3.84 7.07 46.06
CA ILE A 295 2.50 6.51 45.93
C ILE A 295 2.47 5.58 44.73
N LYS A 296 1.80 4.44 44.87
CA LYS A 296 1.51 3.53 43.77
C LYS A 296 0.04 3.57 43.45
N ASP A 297 -0.23 3.53 42.16
CA ASP A 297 -1.51 3.05 41.66
C ASP A 297 -1.43 1.54 41.43
N GLU A 298 -2.53 0.84 41.70
CA GLU A 298 -2.72 -0.59 41.41
C GLU A 298 -4.09 -0.80 40.74
N THR A 299 -4.82 0.30 40.48
CA THR A 299 -6.12 0.27 39.84
C THR A 299 -5.94 0.10 38.35
N LYS A 300 -6.81 -0.71 37.75
CA LYS A 300 -6.77 -0.98 36.33
C LYS A 300 -7.67 0.01 35.60
N PRO A 301 -7.35 0.36 34.34
CA PRO A 301 -8.23 1.19 33.54
C PRO A 301 -9.56 0.49 33.31
N LEU A 302 -10.64 1.25 33.45
CA LEU A 302 -11.99 0.88 33.07
C LEU A 302 -12.17 1.16 31.57
N VAL A 303 -12.50 0.12 30.82
CA VAL A 303 -12.67 0.17 29.36
C VAL A 303 -14.11 -0.15 29.01
N GLU A 304 -14.74 0.72 28.24
CA GLU A 304 -16.09 0.49 27.71
C GLU A 304 -16.09 -0.56 26.59
N GLU A 305 -17.27 -1.09 26.29
CA GLU A 305 -17.43 -1.99 25.14
C GLU A 305 -17.09 -1.28 23.82
N MET A 306 -16.43 -2.00 22.91
CA MET A 306 -16.12 -1.48 21.58
C MET A 306 -17.40 -1.26 20.77
N ARG A 307 -17.51 -0.09 20.15
CA ARG A 307 -18.67 0.30 19.35
C ARG A 307 -18.26 0.78 17.97
N LEU A 308 -19.13 0.52 16.99
CA LEU A 308 -19.07 1.16 15.69
C LEU A 308 -19.53 2.63 15.80
N VAL A 309 -19.22 3.45 14.80
CA VAL A 309 -19.60 4.88 14.75
C VAL A 309 -21.12 5.10 14.86
N ASP A 310 -21.92 4.15 14.39
CA ASP A 310 -23.39 4.18 14.51
C ASP A 310 -23.90 3.89 15.94
N GLY A 311 -23.00 3.60 16.88
CA GLY A 311 -23.28 3.29 18.29
C GLY A 311 -23.58 1.81 18.56
N SER A 312 -23.68 0.97 17.53
CA SER A 312 -23.87 -0.46 17.69
C SER A 312 -22.63 -1.13 18.28
N LYS A 313 -22.83 -2.26 18.98
CA LYS A 313 -21.72 -3.02 19.56
C LYS A 313 -20.92 -3.69 18.45
N LEU A 314 -19.60 -3.66 18.54
CA LEU A 314 -18.74 -4.41 17.63
C LEU A 314 -18.79 -5.92 17.93
N ASP A 315 -18.91 -6.31 19.20
CA ASP A 315 -18.99 -7.72 19.58
C ASP A 315 -20.27 -8.40 19.08
N GLY A 316 -20.10 -9.53 18.39
CA GLY A 316 -21.15 -10.27 17.71
C GLY A 316 -21.71 -9.58 16.45
N SER A 317 -21.06 -8.52 15.97
CA SER A 317 -21.54 -7.78 14.80
C SER A 317 -21.25 -8.50 13.48
N TYR A 318 -22.00 -8.10 12.45
CA TYR A 318 -21.78 -8.51 11.06
C TYR A 318 -21.28 -7.33 10.24
N LEU A 319 -20.09 -7.47 9.66
CA LEU A 319 -19.45 -6.44 8.82
C LEU A 319 -19.50 -6.87 7.35
N LEU A 320 -19.88 -5.95 6.46
CA LEU A 320 -19.98 -6.20 5.03
C LEU A 320 -18.59 -6.23 4.40
N ALA A 321 -18.39 -7.18 3.49
CA ALA A 321 -17.23 -7.19 2.60
C ALA A 321 -17.22 -5.95 1.71
N GLY A 322 -16.04 -5.36 1.49
CA GLY A 322 -15.86 -4.18 0.65
C GLY A 322 -16.01 -2.83 1.35
N GLU A 323 -16.35 -2.82 2.64
CA GLU A 323 -16.58 -1.61 3.42
C GLU A 323 -15.43 -1.30 4.38
N VAL A 324 -15.24 -0.01 4.69
CA VAL A 324 -14.30 0.45 5.72
C VAL A 324 -15.08 0.85 6.96
N TYR A 325 -14.77 0.21 8.09
CA TYR A 325 -15.38 0.50 9.37
C TYR A 325 -14.46 1.32 10.27
N GLU A 326 -15.09 2.16 11.07
CA GLU A 326 -14.47 2.81 12.21
C GLU A 326 -15.13 2.28 13.49
N PHE A 327 -14.31 2.00 14.50
CA PHE A 327 -14.79 1.65 15.83
C PHE A 327 -14.03 2.45 16.88
N PHE A 328 -14.64 2.57 18.05
CA PHE A 328 -14.05 3.27 19.18
C PHE A 328 -14.38 2.58 20.51
N THR A 329 -13.61 2.93 21.54
CA THR A 329 -13.93 2.66 22.95
C THR A 329 -13.52 3.84 23.81
N GLU A 330 -14.13 3.96 24.99
CA GLU A 330 -13.80 4.97 25.99
C GLU A 330 -13.08 4.34 27.17
N ILE A 331 -12.00 4.98 27.59
CA ILE A 331 -11.09 4.51 28.63
C ILE A 331 -11.08 5.53 29.76
N ARG A 332 -11.25 5.04 30.99
CA ARG A 332 -11.24 5.83 32.22
C ARG A 332 -10.35 5.15 33.23
N ASP A 333 -9.63 5.93 34.02
CA ASP A 333 -8.75 5.40 35.05
C ASP A 333 -8.92 6.15 36.38
N LYS A 334 -9.35 7.42 36.30
CA LYS A 334 -9.64 8.23 37.47
C LYS A 334 -11.08 8.08 37.99
N ILE A 335 -11.31 7.11 38.88
CA ILE A 335 -12.62 6.91 39.53
C ILE A 335 -12.68 7.76 40.82
N ASN A 336 -13.09 9.02 40.70
CA ASN A 336 -13.22 10.07 41.73
C ASN A 336 -11.98 10.96 42.00
N THR A 337 -12.20 12.09 42.69
CA THR A 337 -11.21 13.15 43.02
C THR A 337 -10.00 12.72 43.87
N LEU A 338 -9.92 11.44 44.24
CA LEU A 338 -8.88 10.85 45.09
C LEU A 338 -8.08 9.74 44.41
N SER A 339 -8.48 9.27 43.23
CA SER A 339 -7.69 8.28 42.49
C SER A 339 -6.66 9.02 41.65
N ASP A 340 -5.40 8.68 41.83
CA ASP A 340 -4.36 8.97 40.84
C ASP A 340 -4.63 8.05 39.64
N GLY A 341 -4.20 8.41 38.42
CA GLY A 341 -4.52 7.61 37.23
C GLY A 341 -4.34 8.36 35.91
N GLY A 342 -4.29 7.62 34.81
CA GLY A 342 -4.21 8.15 33.46
C GLY A 342 -4.08 7.07 32.39
N ALA A 343 -4.45 7.37 31.15
CA ALA A 343 -4.23 6.44 30.04
C ALA A 343 -2.76 6.42 29.62
N GLY A 344 -2.21 5.22 29.52
CA GLY A 344 -0.91 4.96 28.91
C GLY A 344 -1.05 4.71 27.42
N TYR A 345 -1.43 3.49 27.06
CA TYR A 345 -1.55 3.09 25.67
C TYR A 345 -2.51 1.92 25.49
N VAL A 346 -2.89 1.68 24.25
CA VAL A 346 -3.71 0.56 23.79
C VAL A 346 -2.84 -0.25 22.84
N GLN A 347 -2.71 -1.54 23.12
CA GLN A 347 -2.25 -2.52 22.15
C GLN A 347 -3.47 -3.21 21.54
N MET A 348 -3.65 -3.02 20.25
CA MET A 348 -4.66 -3.71 19.47
C MET A 348 -4.04 -4.95 18.82
N ASN A 349 -4.71 -6.11 18.96
CA ASN A 349 -4.42 -7.33 18.22
C ASN A 349 -5.68 -7.77 17.46
N LEU A 350 -5.57 -7.90 16.14
CA LEU A 350 -6.61 -8.46 15.29
C LEU A 350 -6.13 -9.80 14.73
N LYS A 351 -6.95 -10.84 14.83
CA LYS A 351 -6.65 -12.14 14.22
C LYS A 351 -7.93 -12.87 13.85
N LYS A 352 -7.82 -13.86 12.98
CA LYS A 352 -8.93 -14.77 12.68
C LYS A 352 -9.13 -15.76 13.85
N VAL A 353 -10.38 -16.03 14.22
CA VAL A 353 -10.73 -16.84 15.42
C VAL A 353 -10.11 -18.25 15.38
N ASP A 354 -10.09 -18.89 14.21
CA ASP A 354 -9.57 -20.25 14.03
C ASP A 354 -8.12 -20.31 13.52
N SER A 355 -7.39 -19.19 13.58
CA SER A 355 -6.02 -19.11 13.06
C SER A 355 -4.98 -19.10 14.19
N ASN A 356 -3.86 -19.76 13.92
CA ASN A 356 -2.66 -19.71 14.76
C ASN A 356 -1.72 -18.55 14.37
N SER A 357 -2.16 -17.61 13.52
CA SER A 357 -1.35 -16.47 13.13
C SER A 357 -1.10 -15.53 14.33
N THR A 358 0.01 -14.79 14.27
CA THR A 358 0.39 -13.77 15.29
C THR A 358 -0.56 -12.56 15.30
N GLY A 359 -1.47 -12.47 14.32
CA GLY A 359 -2.37 -11.34 14.14
C GLY A 359 -1.66 -10.09 13.63
N TYR A 360 -2.48 -9.06 13.39
CA TYR A 360 -2.06 -7.69 13.14
C TYR A 360 -2.05 -6.92 14.46
N ASN A 361 -0.96 -6.22 14.73
CA ASN A 361 -0.74 -5.52 15.97
C ASN A 361 -0.50 -4.03 15.73
N PHE A 362 -1.13 -3.20 16.54
CA PHE A 362 -1.05 -1.75 16.45
C PHE A 362 -1.05 -1.13 17.85
N PHE A 363 -0.20 -0.13 18.05
CA PHE A 363 -0.14 0.64 19.28
C PHE A 363 -0.76 2.01 19.09
N ALA A 364 -1.55 2.45 20.06
CA ALA A 364 -2.09 3.80 20.11
C ALA A 364 -2.04 4.36 21.53
N GLY A 365 -1.98 5.68 21.66
CA GLY A 365 -2.02 6.35 22.95
C GLY A 365 -2.64 7.72 22.81
N SER A 366 -2.87 8.39 23.93
CA SER A 366 -3.37 9.76 23.91
C SER A 366 -2.36 10.67 23.18
N SER A 367 -2.84 11.52 22.27
CA SER A 367 -1.97 12.53 21.68
C SER A 367 -1.34 13.42 22.76
N ILE A 368 -0.14 13.91 22.51
CA ILE A 368 0.61 14.76 23.45
C ILE A 368 -0.19 16.04 23.78
N ALA A 369 -0.89 16.58 22.78
CA ALA A 369 -1.74 17.75 22.94
C ALA A 369 -2.96 17.49 23.85
N ARG A 370 -3.52 16.26 23.81
CA ARG A 370 -4.60 15.85 24.71
C ARG A 370 -4.10 15.62 26.14
N GLY A 371 -2.93 15.02 26.27
CA GLY A 371 -2.39 14.56 27.54
C GLY A 371 -2.98 13.23 28.01
N SER A 372 -2.44 12.73 29.11
CA SER A 372 -2.71 11.37 29.63
C SER A 372 -3.83 11.29 30.65
N ASP A 373 -4.36 12.43 31.12
CA ASP A 373 -5.44 12.44 32.10
C ASP A 373 -6.72 11.80 31.52
N THR A 374 -7.34 10.89 32.28
CA THR A 374 -8.60 10.23 31.91
C THR A 374 -9.55 10.19 33.09
N THR A 375 -10.68 10.89 32.96
CA THR A 375 -11.68 11.00 34.04
C THR A 375 -13.07 10.59 33.55
N ASP A 376 -14.02 10.44 34.47
CA ASP A 376 -15.42 10.21 34.12
C ASP A 376 -16.02 11.32 33.25
N GLU A 377 -15.56 12.57 33.40
CA GLU A 377 -16.04 13.71 32.60
C GLU A 377 -15.27 13.87 31.28
N ASN A 378 -14.08 13.29 31.17
CA ASN A 378 -13.21 13.38 29.99
C ASN A 378 -12.43 12.07 29.76
N PRO A 379 -13.11 11.00 29.31
CA PRO A 379 -12.46 9.73 29.02
C PRO A 379 -11.46 9.87 27.86
N TYR A 380 -10.50 8.94 27.78
CA TYR A 380 -9.71 8.78 26.56
C TYR A 380 -10.51 7.95 25.57
N LYS A 381 -10.85 8.57 24.44
CA LYS A 381 -11.52 7.90 23.34
C LYS A 381 -10.47 7.34 22.39
N PHE A 382 -10.30 6.02 22.39
CA PHE A 382 -9.53 5.32 21.37
C PHE A 382 -10.40 5.13 20.14
N GLU A 383 -9.92 5.56 18.97
CA GLU A 383 -10.60 5.43 17.68
C GLU A 383 -9.69 4.71 16.68
N TYR A 384 -10.22 3.71 15.98
CA TYR A 384 -9.54 3.03 14.88
C TYR A 384 -10.37 3.15 13.60
N LYS A 385 -9.84 3.90 12.62
CA LYS A 385 -10.61 4.44 11.47
C LYS A 385 -10.50 3.66 10.17
N ARG A 386 -9.83 2.51 10.21
CA ARG A 386 -9.37 1.81 8.99
C ARG A 386 -9.51 0.31 9.10
N LEU A 387 -10.59 -0.15 9.73
CA LEU A 387 -10.96 -1.56 9.66
C LEU A 387 -11.55 -1.82 8.27
N ASN A 388 -10.67 -2.00 7.28
CA ASN A 388 -11.03 -2.20 5.88
C ASN A 388 -11.33 -3.68 5.61
N ILE A 389 -12.57 -4.00 5.26
CA ILE A 389 -12.97 -5.37 4.90
C ILE A 389 -12.81 -5.57 3.38
N PRO A 390 -11.92 -6.46 2.91
CA PRO A 390 -11.73 -6.71 1.48
C PRO A 390 -13.02 -7.11 0.74
N LYS A 391 -13.19 -6.66 -0.52
CA LYS A 391 -14.33 -7.07 -1.36
C LYS A 391 -14.36 -8.58 -1.64
N ASN A 392 -13.19 -9.22 -1.69
CA ASN A 392 -13.03 -10.65 -1.87
C ASN A 392 -12.99 -11.41 -0.53
N ALA A 393 -13.32 -10.76 0.59
CA ALA A 393 -13.35 -11.43 1.88
C ALA A 393 -14.36 -12.58 1.87
N LYS A 394 -13.91 -13.74 2.34
CA LYS A 394 -14.77 -14.93 2.44
C LYS A 394 -15.84 -14.68 3.53
N PRO A 395 -17.14 -14.81 3.20
CA PRO A 395 -18.21 -14.66 4.18
C PRO A 395 -18.15 -15.72 5.30
N LEU A 396 -18.73 -15.37 6.44
CA LEU A 396 -18.77 -16.12 7.70
C LEU A 396 -17.41 -16.42 8.33
N GLU A 397 -16.35 -15.75 7.88
CA GLU A 397 -15.11 -15.73 8.64
C GLU A 397 -15.26 -14.79 9.84
N SER A 398 -14.96 -15.31 11.03
CA SER A 398 -14.99 -14.55 12.26
C SER A 398 -13.57 -14.11 12.66
N PHE A 399 -13.49 -12.86 13.12
CA PHE A 399 -12.27 -12.23 13.60
C PHE A 399 -12.41 -11.86 15.06
N LEU A 400 -11.34 -12.09 15.81
CA LEU A 400 -11.18 -11.70 17.19
C LEU A 400 -10.31 -10.44 17.23
N LEU A 401 -10.90 -9.35 17.71
CA LEU A 401 -10.22 -8.12 18.05
C LEU A 401 -10.00 -8.07 19.56
N THR A 402 -8.76 -7.87 19.98
CA THR A 402 -8.35 -7.76 21.38
C THR A 402 -7.70 -6.40 21.59
N LEU A 403 -8.14 -5.66 22.60
CA LEU A 403 -7.48 -4.45 23.07
C LEU A 403 -6.93 -4.71 24.47
N ASP A 404 -5.61 -4.66 24.60
CA ASP A 404 -4.93 -4.58 25.89
C ASP A 404 -4.70 -3.10 26.20
N VAL A 405 -5.48 -2.57 27.14
CA VAL A 405 -5.44 -1.16 27.52
C VAL A 405 -4.64 -1.01 28.81
N PHE A 406 -3.56 -0.24 28.74
CA PHE A 406 -2.65 0.06 29.84
C PHE A 406 -2.85 1.50 30.31
N ASP A 407 -2.85 1.68 31.62
CA ASP A 407 -2.69 2.98 32.28
C ASP A 407 -1.23 3.47 32.22
N ILE A 408 -0.94 4.59 32.88
CA ILE A 408 0.41 5.16 32.95
C ILE A 408 1.40 4.36 33.81
N ASP A 409 0.98 3.38 34.61
CA ASP A 409 1.83 2.61 35.52
C ASP A 409 1.84 1.08 35.27
N ASN A 410 1.33 0.66 34.12
CA ASN A 410 1.30 -0.70 33.57
C ASN A 410 0.19 -1.63 34.09
N ASN A 411 -0.77 -1.17 34.91
CA ASN A 411 -1.97 -1.97 35.10
C ASN A 411 -2.79 -1.94 33.81
N HIS A 412 -3.43 -3.08 33.53
CA HIS A 412 -4.13 -3.24 32.26
C HIS A 412 -5.42 -4.03 32.39
N THR A 413 -6.30 -3.70 31.46
CA THR A 413 -7.56 -4.38 31.21
C THR A 413 -7.59 -4.82 29.76
N THR A 414 -7.86 -6.10 29.55
CA THR A 414 -8.06 -6.68 28.22
C THR A 414 -9.55 -6.72 27.92
N VAL A 415 -9.94 -6.17 26.77
CA VAL A 415 -11.29 -6.31 26.22
C VAL A 415 -11.23 -6.97 24.85
N THR A 416 -12.22 -7.81 24.56
CA THR A 416 -12.30 -8.54 23.29
C THR A 416 -13.62 -8.27 22.61
N SER A 417 -13.62 -8.27 21.28
CA SER A 417 -14.83 -8.26 20.46
C SER A 417 -14.65 -9.18 19.28
N THR A 418 -15.72 -9.88 18.94
CA THR A 418 -15.78 -10.73 17.76
C THR A 418 -16.67 -10.10 16.72
N PHE A 419 -16.29 -10.18 15.45
CA PHE A 419 -17.18 -9.80 14.35
C PHE A 419 -17.08 -10.84 13.24
N THR A 420 -18.15 -10.94 12.45
CA THR A 420 -18.25 -11.89 11.35
C THR A 420 -18.44 -11.15 10.05
N ILE A 421 -17.71 -11.57 9.02
CA ILE A 421 -17.84 -10.97 7.69
C ILE A 421 -19.07 -11.54 7.00
N ILE A 422 -19.87 -10.68 6.39
CA ILE A 422 -21.00 -11.05 5.52
C ILE A 422 -20.80 -10.48 4.13
N ALA A 423 -21.47 -11.07 3.14
CA ALA A 423 -21.41 -10.61 1.77
C ALA A 423 -22.02 -9.20 1.64
N ASP A 424 -21.57 -8.45 0.64
CA ASP A 424 -22.05 -7.11 0.34
C ASP A 424 -23.53 -7.08 -0.08
N HIS A 425 -24.01 -8.13 -0.77
CA HIS A 425 -25.42 -8.25 -1.18
C HIS A 425 -26.39 -8.40 -0.01
N CYS A 426 -25.91 -8.72 1.20
CA CYS A 426 -26.76 -8.88 2.39
C CYS A 426 -27.43 -7.58 2.88
N ARG A 427 -27.14 -6.43 2.25
CA ARG A 427 -27.74 -5.11 2.54
C ARG A 427 -28.05 -4.31 1.27
N ASN A 428 -28.39 -4.99 0.19
CA ASN A 428 -28.66 -4.33 -1.09
C ASN A 428 -30.08 -3.72 -1.16
N GLY A 429 -30.92 -3.91 -0.15
CA GLY A 429 -32.28 -3.36 -0.10
C GLY A 429 -33.24 -4.04 -1.09
N VAL A 430 -32.84 -5.17 -1.67
CA VAL A 430 -33.60 -6.03 -2.56
C VAL A 430 -33.79 -7.36 -1.84
N LYS A 431 -34.95 -7.99 -2.07
CA LYS A 431 -35.18 -9.35 -1.56
C LYS A 431 -34.62 -10.36 -2.56
N ASP A 432 -33.50 -11.00 -2.22
CA ASP A 432 -32.86 -12.03 -3.03
C ASP A 432 -33.42 -13.44 -2.75
N GLY A 433 -33.00 -14.42 -3.55
CA GLY A 433 -33.76 -15.66 -3.78
C GLY A 433 -34.18 -16.42 -2.53
N ASP A 434 -33.23 -16.72 -1.63
CA ASP A 434 -33.49 -17.46 -0.40
C ASP A 434 -33.69 -16.58 0.84
N GLU A 435 -33.78 -15.26 0.66
CA GLU A 435 -34.08 -14.33 1.73
C GLU A 435 -35.55 -14.47 2.20
N ILE A 436 -35.76 -14.38 3.52
CA ILE A 436 -37.10 -14.39 4.12
C ILE A 436 -37.74 -13.00 4.11
N ASP A 437 -36.95 -11.93 4.16
CA ASP A 437 -37.35 -10.53 3.96
C ASP A 437 -36.16 -9.74 3.35
N ILE A 438 -36.36 -8.49 2.90
CA ILE A 438 -35.28 -7.63 2.37
C ILE A 438 -34.13 -7.59 3.38
N ASP A 439 -32.94 -8.04 2.98
CA ASP A 439 -31.74 -8.09 3.82
C ASP A 439 -31.91 -8.99 5.08
N VAL A 440 -32.83 -9.96 5.06
CA VAL A 440 -33.12 -10.86 6.19
C VAL A 440 -33.22 -12.32 5.74
N GLY A 441 -32.38 -13.17 6.35
CA GLY A 441 -32.28 -14.62 6.07
C GLY A 441 -31.74 -14.93 4.69
N GLY A 442 -31.77 -16.21 4.29
CA GLY A 442 -31.12 -16.67 3.06
C GLY A 442 -29.62 -16.93 3.20
N SER A 443 -28.94 -16.99 2.06
CA SER A 443 -27.53 -17.32 1.86
C SER A 443 -26.59 -16.18 2.24
N CYS A 444 -27.10 -15.15 2.93
CA CYS A 444 -26.43 -14.00 3.52
C CYS A 444 -25.30 -14.37 4.50
N GLY A 445 -24.25 -14.99 3.97
CA GLY A 445 -23.14 -15.64 4.67
C GLY A 445 -22.81 -17.07 4.18
N SER A 446 -23.76 -17.85 3.66
CA SER A 446 -23.49 -19.23 3.23
C SER A 446 -23.00 -19.27 1.79
N ILE A 447 -21.70 -19.54 1.59
CA ILE A 447 -21.16 -19.90 0.27
C ILE A 447 -21.51 -21.34 -0.14
N ASP A 448 -22.13 -22.11 0.76
CA ASP A 448 -22.41 -23.53 0.56
C ASP A 448 -23.67 -23.76 -0.29
N PHE A 449 -24.40 -22.69 -0.64
CA PHE A 449 -25.58 -22.76 -1.46
C PHE A 449 -25.82 -21.50 -2.27
N CYS A 450 -26.44 -21.67 -3.43
CA CYS A 450 -27.02 -20.61 -4.22
C CYS A 450 -28.05 -21.20 -5.20
N ILE A 451 -28.94 -20.37 -5.72
CA ILE A 451 -29.86 -20.72 -6.81
C ILE A 451 -29.39 -20.02 -8.11
N GLN A 452 -29.04 -18.74 -7.98
CA GLN A 452 -28.57 -17.86 -9.03
C GLN A 452 -27.33 -17.05 -8.59
N ASP A 453 -26.65 -16.42 -9.55
CA ASP A 453 -25.40 -15.69 -9.27
C ASP A 453 -25.56 -14.53 -8.28
N SER A 454 -26.75 -13.90 -8.20
CA SER A 454 -27.01 -12.82 -7.24
C SER A 454 -27.03 -13.29 -5.80
N ASP A 455 -27.23 -14.60 -5.55
CA ASP A 455 -27.18 -15.17 -4.21
C ASP A 455 -25.73 -15.34 -3.70
N CYS A 456 -24.74 -15.07 -4.56
CA CYS A 456 -23.33 -15.20 -4.24
C CYS A 456 -22.69 -13.84 -3.95
N PRO A 457 -21.67 -13.80 -3.07
CA PRO A 457 -20.89 -12.57 -2.85
C PRO A 457 -20.33 -12.02 -4.17
N PHE A 458 -20.10 -10.71 -4.26
CA PHE A 458 -19.69 -10.03 -5.50
C PHE A 458 -18.63 -10.75 -6.35
N THR A 459 -17.59 -11.30 -5.71
CA THR A 459 -16.48 -12.00 -6.37
C THR A 459 -16.71 -13.51 -6.51
N TYR A 460 -17.94 -14.00 -6.41
CA TYR A 460 -18.33 -15.40 -6.46
C TYR A 460 -19.40 -15.63 -7.54
N ARG A 461 -19.52 -16.88 -8.00
CA ARG A 461 -20.55 -17.32 -8.93
C ARG A 461 -21.21 -18.59 -8.46
N CYS A 462 -22.47 -18.75 -8.85
CA CYS A 462 -23.27 -19.90 -8.49
C CYS A 462 -23.01 -21.04 -9.47
N VAL A 463 -22.23 -22.02 -9.04
CA VAL A 463 -21.80 -23.14 -9.88
C VAL A 463 -22.41 -24.45 -9.40
N ASP A 464 -22.62 -25.38 -10.32
CA ASP A 464 -23.07 -26.72 -9.98
C ASP A 464 -22.07 -27.42 -9.05
N SER A 465 -22.59 -28.10 -8.03
CA SER A 465 -21.82 -28.85 -7.05
C SER A 465 -22.39 -30.24 -6.85
N GLU A 466 -21.56 -31.14 -6.33
CA GLU A 466 -22.04 -32.42 -5.83
C GLU A 466 -23.18 -32.20 -4.82
N PRO A 467 -24.26 -33.00 -4.85
CA PRO A 467 -25.43 -32.81 -3.99
C PRO A 467 -25.06 -32.81 -2.50
N VAL A 468 -25.26 -31.68 -1.83
CA VAL A 468 -25.07 -31.57 -0.37
C VAL A 468 -26.43 -31.67 0.33
N PRO A 469 -26.62 -32.61 1.28
CA PRO A 469 -27.87 -32.73 2.03
C PRO A 469 -28.09 -31.52 2.95
N ILE A 470 -29.33 -30.99 2.99
CA ILE A 470 -29.70 -29.86 3.85
C ILE A 470 -29.91 -30.37 5.30
N PRO A 471 -29.18 -29.85 6.30
CA PRO A 471 -29.46 -30.16 7.70
C PRO A 471 -30.68 -29.38 8.22
N PRO A 472 -31.59 -30.01 8.99
CA PRO A 472 -31.69 -31.45 9.27
C PRO A 472 -32.27 -32.20 8.06
N ALA A 473 -31.63 -33.32 7.70
CA ALA A 473 -31.84 -34.11 6.48
C ALA A 473 -33.28 -34.14 5.95
N THR A 474 -33.59 -33.21 5.04
CA THR A 474 -34.79 -33.21 4.20
C THR A 474 -34.51 -34.01 2.93
N SER A 475 -35.54 -34.34 2.15
CA SER A 475 -35.40 -34.91 0.80
C SER A 475 -34.88 -33.89 -0.24
N ASP A 476 -34.38 -32.75 0.23
CA ASP A 476 -34.02 -31.59 -0.56
C ASP A 476 -32.49 -31.47 -0.55
N TYR A 477 -31.92 -31.36 -1.75
CA TYR A 477 -30.48 -31.44 -1.99
C TYR A 477 -30.02 -30.13 -2.63
N ARG A 478 -28.92 -29.58 -2.10
CA ARG A 478 -28.28 -28.43 -2.70
C ARG A 478 -27.37 -28.90 -3.83
N THR A 479 -27.68 -28.53 -5.06
CA THR A 479 -26.91 -28.92 -6.26
C THR A 479 -26.02 -27.80 -6.79
N LYS A 480 -26.00 -26.66 -6.11
CA LYS A 480 -25.18 -25.51 -6.48
C LYS A 480 -24.60 -24.85 -5.23
N LYS A 481 -23.41 -24.27 -5.37
CA LYS A 481 -22.70 -23.53 -4.33
C LYS A 481 -22.03 -22.28 -4.91
N CYS A 482 -21.75 -21.31 -4.05
CA CYS A 482 -20.95 -20.16 -4.44
C CYS A 482 -19.47 -20.53 -4.46
N GLN A 483 -18.84 -20.37 -5.62
CA GLN A 483 -17.41 -20.57 -5.78
C GLN A 483 -16.73 -19.23 -6.11
N PRO A 484 -15.54 -18.93 -5.56
CA PRO A 484 -14.78 -17.75 -5.97
C PRO A 484 -14.60 -17.76 -7.49
N PHE A 485 -14.87 -16.63 -8.12
CA PHE A 485 -14.80 -16.47 -9.57
C PHE A 485 -13.85 -15.31 -9.92
N PRO A 486 -12.99 -15.46 -10.95
CA PRO A 486 -12.15 -14.37 -11.45
C PRO A 486 -12.95 -13.10 -11.72
N TYR A 487 -12.61 -12.01 -11.03
CA TYR A 487 -13.26 -10.71 -11.20
C TYR A 487 -12.22 -9.67 -11.60
N ILE A 488 -12.32 -9.14 -12.81
CA ILE A 488 -11.43 -8.06 -13.30
C ILE A 488 -11.98 -6.73 -12.79
N GLN A 489 -11.17 -6.00 -12.03
CA GLN A 489 -11.46 -4.64 -11.59
C GLN A 489 -10.99 -3.61 -12.61
N GLU A 490 -9.77 -3.80 -13.12
CA GLU A 490 -9.09 -2.83 -13.95
C GLU A 490 -8.15 -3.53 -14.93
N VAL A 491 -7.93 -2.89 -16.06
CA VAL A 491 -6.96 -3.30 -17.08
C VAL A 491 -6.15 -2.06 -17.45
N ASP A 492 -4.85 -2.10 -17.19
CA ASP A 492 -3.95 -0.96 -17.36
C ASP A 492 -2.69 -1.35 -18.16
N PRO A 493 -2.43 -0.71 -19.31
CA PRO A 493 -3.34 0.18 -20.03
C PRO A 493 -4.52 -0.60 -20.62
N MET A 494 -5.69 0.05 -20.74
CA MET A 494 -6.86 -0.47 -21.47
C MET A 494 -6.66 -0.46 -23.00
N ASP A 495 -5.42 -0.67 -23.46
CA ASP A 495 -5.04 -0.70 -24.87
C ASP A 495 -3.93 -1.74 -25.10
N GLY A 496 -4.34 -2.85 -25.73
CA GLY A 496 -3.47 -3.97 -26.07
C GLY A 496 -3.08 -3.97 -27.54
N GLY A 497 -1.77 -3.89 -27.80
CA GLY A 497 -1.17 -4.15 -29.10
C GLY A 497 -0.21 -5.33 -28.98
N SER A 498 0.05 -6.05 -30.07
CA SER A 498 1.03 -7.15 -30.06
C SER A 498 2.38 -6.65 -29.54
N GLY A 499 2.87 -7.24 -28.45
CA GLY A 499 4.14 -6.87 -27.81
C GLY A 499 4.02 -5.81 -26.71
N ASN A 500 2.81 -5.36 -26.37
CA ASN A 500 2.56 -4.50 -25.22
C ASN A 500 2.21 -5.34 -24.00
N TRP A 501 2.73 -4.97 -22.84
CA TRP A 501 2.33 -5.61 -21.59
C TRP A 501 1.14 -4.88 -20.99
N ILE A 502 0.17 -5.66 -20.53
CA ILE A 502 -1.05 -5.18 -19.90
C ILE A 502 -1.17 -5.82 -18.53
N SER A 503 -1.45 -4.99 -17.52
CA SER A 503 -1.77 -5.43 -16.17
C SER A 503 -3.28 -5.55 -16.03
N ILE A 504 -3.77 -6.75 -15.75
CA ILE A 504 -5.15 -7.02 -15.35
C ILE A 504 -5.16 -7.08 -13.83
N LEU A 505 -5.84 -6.14 -13.17
CA LEU A 505 -6.03 -6.10 -11.72
C LEU A 505 -7.41 -6.65 -11.36
N GLY A 506 -7.52 -7.35 -10.24
CA GLY A 506 -8.79 -7.92 -9.83
C GLY A 506 -8.74 -8.85 -8.63
N TYR A 507 -9.66 -9.80 -8.59
CA TYR A 507 -9.80 -10.75 -7.49
C TYR A 507 -9.94 -12.19 -8.01
N ASN A 508 -9.55 -13.13 -7.16
CA ASN A 508 -9.76 -14.57 -7.35
C ASN A 508 -9.20 -15.12 -8.66
N PHE A 509 -8.14 -14.52 -9.19
CA PHE A 509 -7.48 -15.09 -10.37
C PHE A 509 -6.85 -16.45 -10.05
N GLY A 510 -6.49 -16.69 -8.78
CA GLY A 510 -5.77 -17.87 -8.27
C GLY A 510 -4.27 -17.62 -8.10
N SER A 511 -3.52 -18.55 -7.54
CA SER A 511 -2.07 -18.43 -7.41
C SER A 511 -1.36 -19.54 -8.17
N TYR A 512 -0.23 -19.22 -8.80
CA TYR A 512 0.57 -20.20 -9.51
C TYR A 512 1.04 -21.33 -8.57
N LYS A 513 0.80 -22.58 -8.95
CA LYS A 513 1.44 -23.76 -8.37
C LYS A 513 2.16 -24.53 -9.47
N GLU A 514 3.28 -25.13 -9.10
CA GLU A 514 4.03 -26.03 -9.98
C GLU A 514 3.11 -27.20 -10.39
N ASN A 515 2.83 -27.33 -11.70
CA ASN A 515 1.90 -28.28 -12.34
C ASN A 515 0.41 -27.88 -12.44
N ASP A 516 0.02 -26.64 -12.13
CA ASP A 516 -1.33 -26.16 -12.46
C ASP A 516 -1.46 -25.84 -13.97
N GLU A 517 -2.60 -26.20 -14.56
CA GLU A 517 -2.97 -25.71 -15.90
C GLU A 517 -3.25 -24.21 -15.81
N THR A 518 -2.55 -23.41 -16.62
CA THR A 518 -2.79 -21.97 -16.69
C THR A 518 -4.15 -21.69 -17.30
N GLY A 519 -4.90 -20.77 -16.70
CA GLY A 519 -6.15 -20.26 -17.28
C GLY A 519 -5.93 -19.61 -18.65
N ILE A 520 -7.02 -19.41 -19.39
CA ILE A 520 -7.03 -18.76 -20.70
C ILE A 520 -7.48 -17.31 -20.49
N ILE A 521 -6.82 -16.37 -21.15
CA ILE A 521 -7.19 -14.95 -21.14
C ILE A 521 -7.52 -14.54 -22.56
N GLU A 522 -8.72 -14.00 -22.77
CA GLU A 522 -9.19 -13.58 -24.08
C GLU A 522 -9.82 -12.19 -24.02
N PHE A 523 -9.55 -11.38 -25.04
CA PHE A 523 -10.18 -10.09 -25.27
C PHE A 523 -11.32 -10.23 -26.26
N GLY A 524 -12.51 -9.81 -25.84
CA GLY A 524 -13.68 -9.70 -26.70
C GLY A 524 -13.60 -8.43 -27.56
N LEU A 525 -13.64 -8.60 -28.87
CA LEU A 525 -13.73 -7.52 -29.85
C LEU A 525 -15.18 -7.42 -30.33
N ASP A 526 -15.83 -6.31 -29.99
CA ASP A 526 -17.10 -5.91 -30.57
C ASP A 526 -16.84 -5.15 -31.89
N THR A 527 -17.01 -5.85 -33.01
CA THR A 527 -16.74 -5.30 -34.35
C THR A 527 -17.95 -4.59 -34.94
N ASN A 528 -19.15 -4.91 -34.45
CA ASN A 528 -20.41 -4.43 -34.98
C ASN A 528 -21.04 -3.29 -34.12
N LYS A 529 -20.47 -3.03 -32.93
CA LYS A 529 -20.88 -2.04 -31.92
C LYS A 529 -22.25 -2.30 -31.31
N ASP A 530 -22.56 -3.56 -31.02
CA ASP A 530 -23.79 -4.00 -30.34
C ASP A 530 -23.62 -4.30 -28.84
N ASP A 531 -22.46 -3.94 -28.28
CA ASP A 531 -22.05 -4.22 -26.91
C ASP A 531 -21.91 -5.73 -26.61
N GLN A 532 -21.76 -6.57 -27.64
CA GLN A 532 -21.40 -7.98 -27.53
C GLN A 532 -20.11 -8.30 -28.30
N PRO A 533 -19.24 -9.16 -27.75
CA PRO A 533 -18.02 -9.54 -28.45
C PRO A 533 -18.32 -10.49 -29.62
N ASP A 534 -18.01 -10.04 -30.85
CA ASP A 534 -18.09 -10.84 -32.07
C ASP A 534 -16.91 -11.81 -32.23
N LYS A 535 -15.76 -11.44 -31.67
CA LYS A 535 -14.50 -12.17 -31.83
C LYS A 535 -13.70 -12.17 -30.53
N TRP A 536 -13.17 -13.33 -30.16
CA TRP A 536 -12.26 -13.47 -29.02
C TRP A 536 -10.82 -13.57 -29.50
N VAL A 537 -9.90 -12.88 -28.83
CA VAL A 537 -8.45 -12.89 -29.10
C VAL A 537 -7.73 -13.30 -27.84
N SER A 538 -7.04 -14.44 -27.88
CA SER A 538 -6.22 -14.90 -26.76
C SER A 538 -5.03 -13.98 -26.52
N ALA A 539 -4.71 -13.74 -25.25
CA ALA A 539 -3.49 -13.09 -24.80
C ALA A 539 -2.67 -14.07 -23.94
N ASP A 540 -1.35 -14.00 -24.04
CA ASP A 540 -0.46 -14.91 -23.33
C ASP A 540 -0.02 -14.29 -22.01
N ILE A 541 0.07 -15.08 -20.93
CA ILE A 541 0.61 -14.61 -19.66
C ILE A 541 2.12 -14.42 -19.81
N VAL A 542 2.61 -13.20 -19.52
CA VAL A 542 4.03 -12.89 -19.56
C VAL A 542 4.78 -13.78 -18.57
N SER A 543 5.95 -14.27 -18.95
CA SER A 543 6.83 -15.01 -18.04
C SER A 543 8.13 -14.24 -17.83
N CYS A 544 8.48 -13.93 -16.58
CA CYS A 544 9.62 -13.09 -16.22
C CYS A 544 10.66 -13.81 -15.35
N GLY A 545 11.93 -13.39 -15.44
CA GLY A 545 13.04 -13.86 -14.58
C GLY A 545 13.76 -15.12 -15.07
N ASP A 546 14.85 -15.49 -14.39
CA ASP A 546 15.72 -16.64 -14.75
C ASP A 546 14.99 -17.99 -14.71
N ASP A 547 13.89 -18.06 -13.94
CA ASP A 547 13.06 -19.27 -13.79
C ASP A 547 11.88 -19.32 -14.79
N ASN A 548 11.70 -18.29 -15.63
CA ASN A 548 10.60 -18.17 -16.61
C ASN A 548 9.21 -18.43 -16.01
N LYS A 549 8.95 -17.88 -14.81
CA LYS A 549 7.68 -18.07 -14.08
C LYS A 549 6.61 -17.13 -14.64
N PRO A 550 5.33 -17.57 -14.74
CA PRO A 550 4.24 -16.71 -15.19
C PRO A 550 4.02 -15.55 -14.21
N SER A 551 3.87 -14.35 -14.76
CA SER A 551 3.60 -13.10 -14.06
C SER A 551 2.12 -13.01 -13.73
N TRP A 552 1.70 -13.81 -12.76
CA TRP A 552 0.31 -13.91 -12.31
C TRP A 552 0.23 -14.20 -10.81
N ASN A 553 -0.70 -13.53 -10.15
CA ASN A 553 -1.22 -13.95 -8.87
C ASN A 553 -2.73 -13.71 -8.75
N SER A 554 -3.24 -13.90 -7.56
CA SER A 554 -4.66 -13.88 -7.26
C SER A 554 -5.34 -12.52 -7.36
N SER A 555 -4.56 -11.42 -7.41
CA SER A 555 -5.04 -10.04 -7.53
C SER A 555 -4.54 -9.29 -8.77
N TRP A 556 -3.56 -9.84 -9.50
CA TRP A 556 -3.13 -9.29 -10.79
C TRP A 556 -2.58 -10.33 -11.76
N ILE A 557 -2.67 -10.03 -13.05
CA ILE A 557 -2.05 -10.81 -14.14
C ILE A 557 -1.35 -9.83 -15.08
N VAL A 558 -0.14 -10.16 -15.53
CA VAL A 558 0.52 -9.44 -16.63
C VAL A 558 0.49 -10.32 -17.87
N ILE A 559 -0.01 -9.76 -18.97
CA ILE A 559 -0.19 -10.43 -20.26
C ILE A 559 0.46 -9.64 -21.41
N GLU A 560 0.71 -10.30 -22.55
CA GLU A 560 1.25 -9.73 -23.79
C GLU A 560 0.38 -10.02 -25.03
#